data_AF-A0AAD4M997-F1
#
_entry.id   AF-A0AAD4M997-F1
#
_cell.length_a   1.000
_cell.length_b   1.000
_cell.length_c   1.000
_cell.angle_alpha   90.00
_cell.angle_beta   90.00
_cell.angle_gamma   90.00
#
_symmetry.space_group_name_H-M   'P 1'
#
loop_
_entity.id
_entity.type
_entity.pdbx_description
1 polymer ?
#
loop_
_entity_poly.entity_id
_entity_poly.type
_entity_poly.pdbx_seq_one_letter_code
_entity_poly.pdbx_strand_id
1 'polypeptide(L)'
;MLRLFNLWAFLLPGLLVKASPPDLGDSSLAKVRQKFEDFNIPANVHLTFDPVVLFELTFPEPGAAPIHVMAGEQLERNATAGPPQFALRSDHRAATGHGPFVIVAVDPDAPTPQAPTVSQIRHFLGGGFQFGAGHKGMRTLVNDTPAITEFRQPTPPAGSDPHRYVFLLFKEPSGFSQQTLVNSSTSIAHFNISAFADATGLGNPLGGTFIRVGPQEA
;
A
#
# COMPACT_ATOMS: atom_id res chain seq x y z
N MET A 1 10.00 54.99 55.45
CA MET A 1 8.98 54.96 54.38
C MET A 1 9.25 53.75 53.50
N LEU A 2 8.36 52.77 53.56
CA LEU A 2 8.41 51.49 52.85
C LEU A 2 8.22 51.75 51.33
N ARG A 3 9.10 51.23 50.47
CA ARG A 3 8.84 51.15 49.02
C ARG A 3 8.92 49.70 48.56
N LEU A 4 7.73 49.13 48.36
CA LEU A 4 7.48 47.88 47.66
C LEU A 4 7.93 48.00 46.21
N PHE A 5 8.76 47.06 45.74
CA PHE A 5 8.99 46.86 44.31
C PHE A 5 8.18 45.65 43.85
N ASN A 6 7.18 45.92 43.02
CA ASN A 6 6.40 44.91 42.31
C ASN A 6 7.29 44.18 41.30
N LEU A 7 7.40 42.86 41.43
CA LEU A 7 7.91 41.99 40.36
C LEU A 7 6.81 41.86 39.30
N TRP A 8 7.03 42.38 38.10
CA TRP A 8 6.24 42.01 36.93
C TRP A 8 6.85 40.75 36.31
N ALA A 9 6.11 39.64 36.38
CA ALA A 9 6.44 38.42 35.64
C ALA A 9 6.12 38.65 34.15
N PHE A 10 7.15 38.66 33.31
CA PHE A 10 6.98 38.59 31.86
C PHE A 10 6.55 37.17 31.48
N LEU A 11 5.28 36.99 31.13
CA LEU A 11 4.80 35.83 30.40
C LEU A 11 5.36 35.88 28.98
N LEU A 12 6.32 35.01 28.67
CA LEU A 12 6.71 34.73 27.29
C LEU A 12 5.48 34.17 26.53
N PRO A 13 5.17 34.65 25.32
CA PRO A 13 4.16 34.01 24.49
C PRO A 13 4.69 32.62 24.12
N GLY A 14 4.03 31.58 24.65
CA GLY A 14 4.28 30.21 24.26
C GLY A 14 4.02 30.06 22.77
N LEU A 15 5.06 29.69 22.01
CA LEU A 15 4.91 29.26 20.63
C LEU A 15 4.08 27.98 20.67
N LEU A 16 2.78 28.05 20.34
CA LEU A 16 2.01 26.87 20.01
C LEU A 16 2.63 26.28 18.74
N VAL A 17 3.55 25.33 18.90
CA VAL A 17 3.85 24.37 17.86
C VAL A 17 2.56 23.57 17.69
N LYS A 18 1.76 23.91 16.67
CA LYS A 18 0.73 22.99 16.20
C LYS A 18 1.48 21.73 15.79
N ALA A 19 1.40 20.69 16.61
CA ALA A 19 1.78 19.37 16.17
C ALA A 19 0.99 19.11 14.89
N SER A 20 1.70 18.89 13.78
CA SER A 20 1.09 18.31 12.61
C SER A 20 0.34 17.05 13.07
N PRO A 21 -0.87 16.78 12.56
CA PRO A 21 -1.48 15.48 12.80
C PRO A 21 -0.45 14.39 12.46
N PRO A 22 -0.40 13.27 13.20
CA PRO A 22 0.52 12.19 12.88
C PRO A 22 0.39 11.89 11.39
N ASP A 23 1.51 11.90 10.68
CA ASP A 23 1.54 11.57 9.25
C ASP A 23 0.86 10.20 9.11
N LEU A 24 -0.33 10.19 8.49
CA LEU A 24 -1.06 8.96 8.24
C LEU A 24 -0.37 8.31 7.03
N GLY A 25 0.34 7.20 7.27
CA GLY A 25 1.00 6.43 6.23
C GLY A 25 2.50 6.74 6.05
N ASP A 26 3.07 6.18 5.00
CA ASP A 26 4.50 6.36 4.69
C ASP A 26 4.80 7.82 4.29
N SER A 27 5.97 8.31 4.69
CA SER A 27 6.38 9.71 4.44
C SER A 27 7.66 9.85 3.61
N SER A 28 8.26 8.75 3.16
CA SER A 28 9.51 8.77 2.42
C SER A 28 9.63 7.63 1.42
N LEU A 29 9.76 7.97 0.13
CA LEU A 29 10.01 7.01 -0.95
C LEU A 29 11.26 6.16 -0.68
N ALA A 30 12.32 6.78 -0.16
CA ALA A 30 13.57 6.09 0.17
C ALA A 30 13.36 5.05 1.28
N LYS A 31 12.56 5.37 2.30
CA LYS A 31 12.23 4.40 3.36
C LYS A 31 11.37 3.26 2.85
N VAL A 32 10.37 3.56 2.03
CA VAL A 32 9.52 2.52 1.40
C VAL A 32 10.36 1.61 0.51
N ARG A 33 11.21 2.18 -0.36
CA ARG A 33 12.17 1.42 -1.18
C ARG A 33 13.06 0.55 -0.31
N GLN A 34 13.67 1.10 0.73
CA GLN A 34 14.50 0.35 1.67
C GLN A 34 13.72 -0.81 2.31
N LYS A 35 12.47 -0.60 2.74
CA LYS A 35 11.64 -1.68 3.29
C LYS A 35 11.38 -2.79 2.28
N PHE A 36 11.15 -2.46 1.00
CA PHE A 36 11.02 -3.48 -0.04
C PHE A 36 12.30 -4.32 -0.20
N GLU A 37 13.47 -3.67 -0.15
CA GLU A 37 14.78 -4.34 -0.22
C GLU A 37 15.07 -5.18 1.04
N ASP A 38 14.84 -4.64 2.24
CA ASP A 38 15.05 -5.33 3.52
C ASP A 38 14.23 -6.63 3.60
N PHE A 39 13.05 -6.63 3.00
CA PHE A 39 12.18 -7.81 2.91
C PHE A 39 12.37 -8.60 1.61
N ASN A 40 13.36 -8.29 0.79
CA ASN A 40 13.71 -9.00 -0.45
C ASN A 40 12.54 -9.12 -1.46
N ILE A 41 11.60 -8.17 -1.43
CA ILE A 41 10.39 -8.21 -2.26
C ILE A 41 10.73 -8.11 -3.76
N PRO A 42 11.52 -7.12 -4.24
CA PRO A 42 11.80 -6.96 -5.66
C PRO A 42 12.39 -8.22 -6.30
N ALA A 43 13.31 -8.88 -5.60
CA ALA A 43 13.90 -10.14 -6.05
C ALA A 43 12.87 -11.27 -6.08
N ASN A 44 12.02 -11.41 -5.06
CA ASN A 44 11.03 -12.50 -5.00
C ASN A 44 9.89 -12.35 -6.01
N VAL A 45 9.53 -11.12 -6.39
CA VAL A 45 8.50 -10.87 -7.39
C VAL A 45 9.05 -10.59 -8.80
N HIS A 46 10.39 -10.62 -8.94
CA HIS A 46 11.14 -10.36 -10.17
C HIS A 46 10.82 -9.01 -10.83
N LEU A 47 10.66 -7.96 -10.03
CA LEU A 47 10.41 -6.60 -10.53
C LEU A 47 11.52 -5.64 -10.11
N THR A 48 11.74 -4.60 -10.93
CA THR A 48 12.48 -3.42 -10.49
C THR A 48 11.53 -2.52 -9.70
N PHE A 49 11.89 -2.18 -8.47
CA PHE A 49 11.11 -1.28 -7.62
C PHE A 49 11.87 0.00 -7.32
N ASP A 50 11.46 1.09 -7.97
CA ASP A 50 11.97 2.44 -7.72
C ASP A 50 10.78 3.40 -7.60
N PRO A 51 10.14 3.48 -6.42
CA PRO A 51 8.87 4.17 -6.26
C PRO A 51 9.06 5.68 -6.42
N VAL A 52 8.21 6.28 -7.26
CA VAL A 52 8.11 7.73 -7.47
C VAL A 52 6.91 8.34 -6.75
N VAL A 53 6.03 7.51 -6.18
CA VAL A 53 4.90 7.91 -5.35
C VAL A 53 4.76 7.09 -4.08
N LEU A 54 4.26 7.75 -3.05
CA LEU A 54 3.80 7.11 -1.83
C LEU A 54 2.38 6.59 -2.06
N PHE A 55 2.27 5.26 -2.09
CA PHE A 55 1.03 4.52 -2.32
C PHE A 55 0.47 4.05 -0.98
N GLU A 56 -0.70 4.57 -0.65
CA GLU A 56 -1.34 4.39 0.64
C GLU A 56 -2.40 3.30 0.57
N LEU A 57 -2.42 2.46 1.60
CA LEU A 57 -3.38 1.40 1.79
C LEU A 57 -4.12 1.61 3.12
N THR A 58 -5.43 1.39 3.12
CA THR A 58 -6.23 1.50 4.33
C THR A 58 -7.27 0.39 4.38
N PHE A 59 -7.34 -0.34 5.50
CA PHE A 59 -8.39 -1.34 5.73
C PHE A 59 -9.57 -0.75 6.50
N PRO A 60 -10.82 -1.11 6.15
CA PRO A 60 -11.99 -0.72 6.94
C PRO A 60 -11.99 -1.43 8.30
N GLU A 61 -12.32 -0.69 9.36
CA GLU A 61 -12.47 -1.23 10.72
C GLU A 61 -13.88 -0.89 11.25
N PRO A 62 -14.80 -1.87 11.37
CA PRO A 62 -16.16 -1.62 11.82
C PRO A 62 -16.21 -0.98 13.22
N GLY A 63 -16.81 0.21 13.31
CA GLY A 63 -16.97 0.92 14.59
C GLY A 63 -15.72 1.68 15.06
N ALA A 64 -14.64 1.71 14.27
CA ALA A 64 -13.44 2.50 14.55
C ALA A 64 -12.96 3.27 13.32
N ALA A 65 -11.83 3.98 13.47
CA ALA A 65 -11.15 4.61 12.35
C ALA A 65 -10.54 3.54 11.42
N PRO A 66 -10.53 3.75 10.11
CA PRO A 66 -9.84 2.86 9.19
C PRO A 66 -8.37 2.66 9.56
N ILE A 67 -7.88 1.43 9.38
CA ILE A 67 -6.50 1.04 9.70
C ILE A 67 -5.60 1.50 8.55
N HIS A 68 -4.82 2.55 8.81
CA HIS A 68 -3.79 3.03 7.89
C HIS A 68 -2.55 2.15 7.97
N VAL A 69 -2.04 1.74 6.82
CA VAL A 69 -0.91 0.82 6.71
C VAL A 69 0.38 1.58 6.42
N MET A 70 1.47 1.16 7.06
CA MET A 70 2.84 1.48 6.65
C MET A 70 3.54 0.26 6.03
N ALA A 71 4.48 0.50 5.11
CA ALA A 71 5.23 -0.57 4.47
C ALA A 71 5.97 -1.47 5.49
N GLY A 72 5.64 -2.77 5.45
CA GLY A 72 6.21 -3.80 6.31
C GLY A 72 5.54 -3.96 7.67
N GLU A 73 4.48 -3.19 7.94
CA GLU A 73 3.65 -3.36 9.14
C GLU A 73 3.08 -4.78 9.21
N GLN A 74 3.15 -5.38 10.40
CA GLN A 74 2.54 -6.67 10.66
C GLN A 74 1.15 -6.45 11.23
N LEU A 75 0.15 -7.03 10.58
CA LEU A 75 -1.25 -6.95 10.98
C LEU A 75 -1.75 -8.34 11.34
N GLU A 76 -2.66 -8.37 12.32
CA GLU A 76 -3.48 -9.53 12.57
C GLU A 76 -4.40 -9.79 11.38
N ARG A 77 -4.77 -11.06 11.16
CA ARG A 77 -5.63 -11.41 10.02
C ARG A 77 -6.95 -10.64 10.04
N ASN A 78 -7.58 -10.48 11.21
CA ASN A 78 -8.86 -9.78 11.34
C ASN A 78 -8.78 -8.30 10.90
N ALA A 79 -7.66 -7.63 11.14
CA ALA A 79 -7.38 -6.24 10.76
C ALA A 79 -7.25 -6.05 9.23
N THR A 80 -7.22 -7.13 8.46
CA THR A 80 -7.15 -7.11 6.98
C THR A 80 -8.48 -7.44 6.31
N ALA A 81 -9.58 -7.42 7.07
CA ALA A 81 -10.91 -7.49 6.50
C ALA A 81 -11.11 -6.33 5.49
N GLY A 82 -11.72 -6.62 4.35
CA GLY A 82 -11.71 -5.71 3.20
C GLY A 82 -12.92 -5.86 2.28
N PRO A 83 -12.93 -5.14 1.14
CA PRO A 83 -11.75 -4.64 0.43
C PRO A 83 -11.08 -3.41 1.06
N PRO A 84 -9.75 -3.23 0.89
CA PRO A 84 -9.06 -2.01 1.29
C PRO A 84 -9.39 -0.84 0.36
N GLN A 85 -9.08 0.36 0.83
CA GLN A 85 -9.06 1.58 0.02
C GLN A 85 -7.63 1.94 -0.35
N PHE A 86 -7.48 2.52 -1.54
CA PHE A 86 -6.20 2.93 -2.10
C PHE A 86 -6.14 4.44 -2.24
N ALA A 87 -4.98 5.03 -1.96
CA ALA A 87 -4.77 6.46 -2.16
C ALA A 87 -3.33 6.76 -2.57
N LEU A 88 -3.12 7.97 -3.06
CA LEU A 88 -1.81 8.55 -3.31
C LEU A 88 -1.66 9.83 -2.51
N ARG A 89 -0.46 10.10 -2.02
CA ARG A 89 -0.16 11.43 -1.49
C ARG A 89 -0.16 12.49 -2.60
N SER A 90 -0.75 13.64 -2.31
CA SER A 90 -1.14 14.67 -3.30
C SER A 90 0.06 15.43 -3.86
N ASP A 91 1.14 15.52 -3.08
CA ASP A 91 2.42 16.10 -3.46
C ASP A 91 3.12 15.34 -4.60
N HIS A 92 2.79 14.07 -4.80
CA HIS A 92 3.35 13.25 -5.88
C HIS A 92 2.53 13.24 -7.18
N ARG A 93 1.44 14.02 -7.28
CA ARG A 93 0.56 14.02 -8.47
C ARG A 93 1.29 14.38 -9.77
N ALA A 94 2.26 15.29 -9.72
CA ALA A 94 3.02 15.67 -10.91
C ALA A 94 3.86 14.51 -11.48
N ALA A 95 4.28 13.56 -10.61
CA ALA A 95 5.10 12.42 -11.01
C ALA A 95 4.31 11.32 -11.73
N THR A 96 2.99 11.24 -11.54
CA THR A 96 2.14 10.18 -12.11
C THR A 96 1.27 10.61 -13.27
N GLY A 97 1.18 11.93 -13.52
CA GLY A 97 0.28 12.50 -14.50
C GLY A 97 -1.19 12.28 -14.13
N HIS A 98 -2.03 12.07 -15.13
CA HIS A 98 -3.42 11.65 -14.93
C HIS A 98 -3.50 10.12 -15.03
N GLY A 99 -4.51 9.48 -14.40
CA GLY A 99 -4.77 8.04 -14.56
C GLY A 99 -5.14 7.66 -16.02
N PRO A 100 -5.57 6.42 -16.28
CA PRO A 100 -5.88 5.39 -15.31
C PRO A 100 -4.62 4.70 -14.73
N PHE A 101 -4.85 3.90 -13.68
CA PHE A 101 -3.86 3.08 -12.99
C PHE A 101 -4.36 1.64 -12.83
N VAL A 102 -3.42 0.72 -12.67
CA VAL A 102 -3.65 -0.68 -12.32
C VAL A 102 -3.09 -0.94 -10.93
N ILE A 103 -3.85 -1.62 -10.10
CA ILE A 103 -3.42 -2.04 -8.76
C ILE A 103 -3.42 -3.56 -8.71
N VAL A 104 -2.34 -4.14 -8.20
CA VAL A 104 -2.18 -5.59 -8.02
C VAL A 104 -1.75 -5.88 -6.59
N ALA A 105 -2.34 -6.91 -5.97
CA ALA A 105 -1.86 -7.46 -4.72
C ALA A 105 -1.37 -8.91 -4.91
N VAL A 106 -0.17 -9.23 -4.44
CA VAL A 106 0.43 -10.57 -4.52
C VAL A 106 1.03 -11.03 -3.19
N ASP A 107 0.91 -12.33 -2.90
CA ASP A 107 1.58 -13.00 -1.77
C ASP A 107 2.75 -13.86 -2.32
N PRO A 108 4.01 -13.40 -2.22
CA PRO A 108 5.17 -14.14 -2.71
C PRO A 108 5.52 -15.37 -1.84
N ASP A 109 4.89 -15.54 -0.68
CA ASP A 109 5.34 -16.45 0.37
C ASP A 109 4.58 -17.77 0.42
N ALA A 110 3.53 -17.97 -0.37
CA ALA A 110 2.76 -19.21 -0.27
C ALA A 110 3.52 -20.48 -0.74
N PRO A 111 3.40 -21.64 -0.05
CA PRO A 111 2.62 -21.85 1.17
C PRO A 111 3.30 -21.35 2.46
N THR A 112 4.63 -21.25 2.50
CA THR A 112 5.38 -20.61 3.60
C THR A 112 6.56 -19.81 3.06
N PRO A 113 6.98 -18.71 3.73
CA PRO A 113 8.10 -17.88 3.26
C PRO A 113 9.41 -18.65 3.03
N GLN A 114 9.63 -19.73 3.80
CA GLN A 114 10.82 -20.57 3.71
C GLN A 114 10.80 -21.53 2.50
N ALA A 115 9.61 -21.91 2.03
CA ALA A 115 9.43 -22.84 0.92
C ALA A 115 8.26 -22.39 0.03
N PRO A 116 8.38 -21.24 -0.67
CA PRO A 116 7.28 -20.63 -1.42
C PRO A 116 7.08 -21.35 -2.77
N THR A 117 6.69 -22.61 -2.75
CA THR A 117 6.51 -23.44 -3.96
C THR A 117 5.31 -23.05 -4.81
N VAL A 118 4.30 -22.39 -4.21
CA VAL A 118 3.22 -21.76 -4.97
C VAL A 118 3.70 -20.40 -5.46
N SER A 119 4.12 -19.57 -4.50
CA SER A 119 4.52 -18.17 -4.67
C SER A 119 3.51 -17.31 -5.41
N GLN A 120 3.64 -16.00 -5.20
CA GLN A 120 2.87 -14.93 -5.84
C GLN A 120 1.38 -15.29 -6.00
N ILE A 121 0.67 -15.66 -4.93
CA ILE A 121 -0.78 -15.81 -5.03
C ILE A 121 -1.38 -14.43 -5.29
N ARG A 122 -2.21 -14.31 -6.33
CA ARG A 122 -2.89 -13.05 -6.66
C ARG A 122 -4.05 -12.80 -5.70
N HIS A 123 -3.93 -11.75 -4.89
CA HIS A 123 -4.93 -11.32 -3.91
C HIS A 123 -5.85 -10.21 -4.40
N PHE A 124 -5.42 -9.44 -5.41
CA PHE A 124 -6.23 -8.40 -6.04
C PHE A 124 -5.65 -8.07 -7.42
N LEU A 125 -6.50 -7.76 -8.38
CA LEU A 125 -6.11 -7.16 -9.65
C LEU A 125 -7.26 -6.32 -10.18
N GLY A 126 -7.05 -5.02 -10.32
CA GLY A 126 -8.04 -4.11 -10.89
C GLY A 126 -7.37 -3.01 -11.72
N GLY A 127 -8.01 -2.67 -12.84
CA GLY A 127 -7.65 -1.52 -13.67
C GLY A 127 -8.67 -0.40 -13.54
N GLY A 128 -8.51 0.63 -14.38
CA GLY A 128 -9.43 1.75 -14.49
C GLY A 128 -9.37 2.72 -13.33
N PHE A 129 -8.39 2.62 -12.43
CA PHE A 129 -8.31 3.49 -11.26
C PHE A 129 -7.98 4.93 -11.66
N GLN A 130 -8.83 5.85 -11.27
CA GLN A 130 -8.70 7.29 -11.44
C GLN A 130 -8.57 7.96 -10.08
N PHE A 131 -8.07 9.19 -10.07
CA PHE A 131 -8.07 9.97 -8.85
C PHE A 131 -9.50 10.40 -8.46
N GLY A 132 -9.90 10.04 -7.25
CA GLY A 132 -11.12 10.52 -6.60
C GLY A 132 -10.90 11.77 -5.76
N ALA A 133 -11.65 11.81 -4.66
CA ALA A 133 -11.66 12.92 -3.70
C ALA A 133 -10.31 13.10 -3.01
N GLY A 134 -9.97 14.37 -2.74
CA GLY A 134 -8.78 14.73 -1.97
C GLY A 134 -9.13 15.00 -0.50
N HIS A 135 -8.34 14.48 0.43
CA HIS A 135 -8.49 14.74 1.86
C HIS A 135 -7.14 14.61 2.59
N LYS A 136 -6.82 15.56 3.49
CA LYS A 136 -5.60 15.55 4.32
C LYS A 136 -4.31 15.26 3.55
N GLY A 137 -4.12 15.90 2.39
CA GLY A 137 -2.92 15.70 1.59
C GLY A 137 -2.87 14.37 0.83
N MET A 138 -3.94 13.58 0.82
CA MET A 138 -4.08 12.36 0.01
C MET A 138 -5.19 12.52 -1.03
N ARG A 139 -5.12 11.73 -2.11
CA ARG A 139 -6.21 11.56 -3.08
C ARG A 139 -6.53 10.08 -3.21
N THR A 140 -7.79 9.72 -3.03
CA THR A 140 -8.21 8.33 -3.21
C THR A 140 -8.06 7.91 -4.67
N LEU A 141 -7.86 6.60 -4.89
CA LEU A 141 -7.97 5.98 -6.19
C LEU A 141 -9.30 5.22 -6.23
N VAL A 142 -10.12 5.52 -7.23
CA VAL A 142 -11.44 4.95 -7.41
C VAL A 142 -11.60 4.48 -8.86
N ASN A 143 -12.36 3.42 -9.06
CA ASN A 143 -12.76 2.96 -10.39
C ASN A 143 -14.26 2.64 -10.39
N ASP A 144 -14.83 2.57 -11.58
CA ASP A 144 -16.21 2.14 -11.84
C ASP A 144 -16.26 0.80 -12.59
N THR A 145 -15.09 0.19 -12.83
CA THR A 145 -14.93 -1.11 -13.47
C THR A 145 -14.78 -2.22 -12.42
N PRO A 146 -15.38 -3.41 -12.62
CA PRO A 146 -15.14 -4.57 -11.75
C PRO A 146 -13.66 -4.94 -11.67
N ALA A 147 -13.23 -5.51 -10.53
CA ALA A 147 -11.89 -6.06 -10.45
C ALA A 147 -11.78 -7.31 -11.33
N ILE A 148 -10.61 -7.51 -11.96
CA ILE A 148 -10.29 -8.75 -12.67
C ILE A 148 -10.12 -9.89 -11.65
N THR A 149 -9.56 -9.57 -10.48
CA THR A 149 -9.53 -10.44 -9.31
C THR A 149 -9.96 -9.62 -8.11
N GLU A 150 -11.13 -9.94 -7.58
CA GLU A 150 -11.66 -9.33 -6.34
C GLU A 150 -10.71 -9.54 -5.16
N PHE A 151 -10.75 -8.61 -4.21
CA PHE A 151 -9.87 -8.67 -3.04
C PHE A 151 -10.09 -9.95 -2.25
N ARG A 152 -9.02 -10.69 -2.04
CA ARG A 152 -9.00 -11.88 -1.18
C ARG A 152 -8.26 -11.53 0.09
N GLN A 153 -8.95 -11.62 1.22
CA GLN A 153 -8.34 -11.38 2.53
C GLN A 153 -7.12 -12.30 2.73
N PRO A 154 -6.00 -11.79 3.26
CA PRO A 154 -4.88 -12.59 3.75
C PRO A 154 -5.31 -13.84 4.54
N THR A 155 -4.72 -14.98 4.20
CA THR A 155 -4.99 -16.29 4.82
C THR A 155 -3.72 -17.14 4.78
N PRO A 156 -2.64 -16.73 5.47
CA PRO A 156 -1.47 -17.58 5.60
C PRO A 156 -1.87 -18.91 6.29
N PRO A 157 -1.25 -20.05 5.95
CA PRO A 157 -1.52 -21.30 6.63
C PRO A 157 -1.23 -21.24 8.14
N ALA A 158 -2.01 -21.96 8.93
CA ALA A 158 -1.78 -22.05 10.37
C ALA A 158 -0.38 -22.64 10.65
N GLY A 159 0.38 -22.00 11.53
CA GLY A 159 1.76 -22.40 11.86
C GLY A 159 2.82 -21.93 10.87
N SER A 160 2.45 -21.23 9.78
CA SER A 160 3.41 -20.50 8.96
C SER A 160 3.82 -19.19 9.62
N ASP A 161 5.06 -18.77 9.39
CA ASP A 161 5.51 -17.40 9.64
C ASP A 161 4.65 -16.39 8.86
N PRO A 162 4.64 -15.11 9.25
CA PRO A 162 3.89 -14.08 8.53
C PRO A 162 4.24 -13.98 7.04
N HIS A 163 3.22 -14.04 6.19
CA HIS A 163 3.35 -13.82 4.75
C HIS A 163 3.32 -12.32 4.44
N ARG A 164 4.07 -11.91 3.42
CA ARG A 164 4.01 -10.58 2.82
C ARG A 164 2.83 -10.51 1.86
N TYR A 165 2.07 -9.44 1.91
CA TYR A 165 1.03 -9.12 0.92
C TYR A 165 1.41 -7.79 0.29
N VAL A 166 1.92 -7.87 -0.93
CA VAL A 166 2.55 -6.75 -1.64
C VAL A 166 1.53 -6.12 -2.56
N PHE A 167 1.27 -4.83 -2.35
CA PHE A 167 0.35 -4.03 -3.17
C PHE A 167 1.17 -3.09 -4.06
N LEU A 168 1.01 -3.22 -5.36
CA LEU A 168 1.75 -2.49 -6.38
C LEU A 168 0.81 -1.64 -7.22
N LEU A 169 1.23 -0.40 -7.49
CA LEU A 169 0.52 0.53 -8.35
C LEU A 169 1.32 0.72 -9.66
N PHE A 170 0.65 0.53 -10.78
CA PHE A 170 1.21 0.72 -12.11
C PHE A 170 0.47 1.81 -12.88
N LYS A 171 1.17 2.42 -13.84
CA LYS A 171 0.48 3.21 -14.86
C LYS A 171 -0.28 2.24 -15.77
N GLU A 172 -1.57 2.50 -16.00
CA GLU A 172 -2.33 1.67 -16.93
C GLU A 172 -1.95 2.01 -18.38
N PRO A 173 -1.46 1.04 -19.18
CA PRO A 173 -1.15 1.24 -20.59
C PRO A 173 -2.44 1.27 -21.42
N SER A 174 -2.33 1.85 -22.62
CA SER A 174 -3.43 1.82 -23.58
C SER A 174 -3.81 0.38 -23.93
N GLY A 175 -5.11 0.08 -23.89
CA GLY A 175 -5.64 -1.24 -24.21
C GLY A 175 -5.56 -2.29 -23.10
N PHE A 176 -5.09 -1.92 -21.90
CA PHE A 176 -5.06 -2.84 -20.76
C PHE A 176 -6.44 -3.47 -20.48
N SER A 177 -7.53 -2.72 -20.61
CA SER A 177 -8.89 -3.24 -20.40
C SER A 177 -9.33 -4.33 -21.36
N GLN A 178 -8.58 -4.58 -22.46
CA GLN A 178 -8.82 -5.68 -23.40
C GLN A 178 -7.88 -6.86 -23.21
N GLN A 179 -6.98 -6.85 -22.23
CA GLN A 179 -6.10 -7.99 -21.95
C GLN A 179 -6.91 -9.24 -21.60
N THR A 180 -6.46 -10.41 -22.07
CA THR A 180 -7.12 -11.70 -21.83
C THR A 180 -6.26 -12.69 -21.06
N LEU A 181 -5.06 -12.28 -20.62
CA LEU A 181 -4.09 -13.12 -19.92
C LEU A 181 -4.63 -13.57 -18.55
N VAL A 182 -5.30 -12.65 -17.86
CA VAL A 182 -5.95 -12.90 -16.57
C VAL A 182 -7.41 -12.47 -16.65
N ASN A 183 -8.31 -13.36 -16.26
CA ASN A 183 -9.73 -13.07 -16.07
C ASN A 183 -10.21 -13.69 -14.74
N SER A 184 -11.50 -13.57 -14.45
CA SER A 184 -12.10 -14.05 -13.20
C SER A 184 -12.01 -15.57 -13.00
N SER A 185 -11.78 -16.35 -14.06
CA SER A 185 -11.57 -17.80 -14.02
C SER A 185 -10.10 -18.23 -13.99
N THR A 186 -9.16 -17.31 -14.27
CA THR A 186 -7.73 -17.61 -14.25
C THR A 186 -7.28 -17.90 -12.81
N SER A 187 -6.57 -19.01 -12.62
CA SER A 187 -6.01 -19.36 -11.31
C SER A 187 -5.27 -18.17 -10.68
N ILE A 188 -5.47 -18.00 -9.37
CA ILE A 188 -4.75 -17.00 -8.59
C ILE A 188 -3.37 -17.51 -8.17
N ALA A 189 -3.17 -18.83 -8.12
CA ALA A 189 -1.92 -19.46 -7.74
C ALA A 189 -0.91 -19.41 -8.87
N HIS A 190 0.38 -19.40 -8.53
CA HIS A 190 1.49 -19.34 -9.49
C HIS A 190 1.39 -18.15 -10.45
N PHE A 191 0.82 -17.03 -9.98
CA PHE A 191 0.83 -15.81 -10.76
C PHE A 191 2.27 -15.30 -10.85
N ASN A 192 2.61 -14.61 -11.94
CA ASN A 192 3.92 -14.00 -12.11
C ASN A 192 3.73 -12.55 -12.51
N ILE A 193 3.90 -11.63 -11.55
CA ILE A 193 3.65 -10.21 -11.79
C ILE A 193 4.60 -9.63 -12.81
N SER A 194 5.87 -10.05 -12.84
CA SER A 194 6.85 -9.57 -13.81
C SER A 194 6.45 -9.93 -15.25
N ALA A 195 6.12 -11.21 -15.49
CA ALA A 195 5.68 -11.67 -16.79
C ALA A 195 4.34 -11.04 -17.22
N PHE A 196 3.42 -10.83 -16.27
CA PHE A 196 2.17 -10.12 -16.54
C PHE A 196 2.41 -8.66 -16.90
N ALA A 197 3.28 -7.97 -16.18
CA ALA A 197 3.64 -6.58 -16.44
C ALA A 197 4.29 -6.40 -17.81
N ASP A 198 5.21 -7.31 -18.19
CA ASP A 198 5.84 -7.31 -19.51
C ASP A 198 4.81 -7.55 -20.63
N ALA A 199 3.96 -8.57 -20.48
CA ALA A 199 2.99 -8.96 -21.51
C ALA A 199 1.86 -7.95 -21.70
N THR A 200 1.52 -7.18 -20.67
CA THR A 200 0.49 -6.13 -20.73
C THR A 200 1.05 -4.72 -20.95
N GLY A 201 2.37 -4.55 -20.88
CA GLY A 201 3.02 -3.24 -21.03
C GLY A 201 2.88 -2.33 -19.81
N LEU A 202 2.66 -2.88 -18.61
CA LEU A 202 2.58 -2.08 -17.37
C LEU A 202 3.90 -1.40 -17.00
N GLY A 203 5.02 -2.00 -17.40
CA GLY A 203 6.36 -1.55 -17.01
C GLY A 203 6.61 -1.72 -15.51
N ASN A 204 7.41 -0.82 -14.94
CA ASN A 204 7.73 -0.85 -13.51
C ASN A 204 6.62 -0.21 -12.66
N PRO A 205 6.41 -0.69 -11.43
CA PRO A 205 5.47 -0.07 -10.49
C PRO A 205 5.88 1.38 -10.19
N LEU A 206 4.90 2.29 -10.21
CA LEU A 206 5.08 3.69 -9.82
C LEU A 206 5.27 3.84 -8.31
N GLY A 207 4.67 2.94 -7.55
CA GLY A 207 4.70 2.91 -6.10
C GLY A 207 4.17 1.58 -5.58
N GLY A 208 4.30 1.38 -4.28
CA GLY A 208 3.83 0.17 -3.62
C GLY A 208 3.91 0.29 -2.11
N THR A 209 3.16 -0.56 -1.44
CA THR A 209 3.25 -0.81 -0.01
C THR A 209 3.03 -2.30 0.24
N PHE A 210 3.30 -2.78 1.44
CA PHE A 210 3.03 -4.17 1.79
C PHE A 210 2.76 -4.31 3.28
N ILE A 211 2.01 -5.34 3.63
CA ILE A 211 1.79 -5.76 5.01
C ILE A 211 2.36 -7.15 5.20
N ARG A 212 2.57 -7.53 6.46
CA ARG A 212 2.81 -8.91 6.88
C ARG A 212 1.61 -9.41 7.66
N VAL A 213 1.15 -10.63 7.39
CA VAL A 213 0.04 -11.23 8.12
C VAL A 213 0.41 -12.65 8.47
N GLY A 214 0.24 -13.00 9.75
CA GLY A 214 0.54 -14.29 10.36
C GLY A 214 0.43 -14.18 11.87
N PRO A 215 0.78 -15.22 12.63
CA PRO A 215 0.81 -15.16 14.08
C PRO A 215 1.68 -13.98 14.56
N GLN A 216 1.21 -13.21 15.55
CA GLN A 216 2.08 -12.27 16.26
C GLN A 216 3.19 -13.05 16.96
N GLU A 217 4.44 -12.61 16.77
CA GLU A 217 5.56 -13.09 17.56
C GLU A 217 5.24 -12.86 19.05
N ALA A 218 5.39 -13.91 19.87
CA ALA A 218 5.10 -13.88 21.30
C ALA A 218 6.13 -13.08 22.10
#